data_AF-A0A950ETN1-F1
#
_entry.id   AF-A0A950ETN1-F1
#
_cell.length_a   1.000
_cell.length_b   1.000
_cell.length_c   1.000
_cell.angle_alpha   90.00
_cell.angle_beta   90.00
_cell.angle_gamma   90.00
#
_symmetry.space_group_name_H-M   'P 1'
#
loop_
_entity.id
_entity.type
_entity.pdbx_description
1 polymer ?
#
loop_
_entity_poly.entity_id
_entity_poly.type
_entity_poly.pdbx_seq_one_letter_code
_entity_poly.pdbx_strand_id
1 'polypeptide(L)'
;MHVVTADEAGERTDVLVAVLSGASRSQAAQSAKHGDVFVNGVPAKASLSLDEGDIVEFELAPRAALVAVPEPLALSVVYEDEDILVVDKPAGMVTHPAHGATSGTLVNAVLAHVH
;
A
#
# COMPACT_ATOMS: atom_id res chain seq x y z
N MET A 1 0.45 4.80 -20.74
CA MET A 1 0.69 3.99 -21.94
C MET A 1 2.18 3.70 -22.03
N HIS A 2 2.55 2.42 -22.09
CA HIS A 2 3.92 1.92 -22.21
C HIS A 2 3.97 0.88 -23.34
N VAL A 3 5.04 0.87 -24.12
CA VAL A 3 5.24 -0.13 -25.18
C VAL A 3 6.26 -1.14 -24.68
N VAL A 4 5.90 -2.42 -24.68
CA VAL A 4 6.75 -3.51 -24.19
C VAL A 4 7.99 -3.63 -25.08
N THR A 5 9.16 -3.55 -24.45
CA THR A 5 10.45 -3.71 -25.11
C THR A 5 10.86 -5.18 -25.21
N ALA A 6 11.87 -5.50 -26.04
CA ALA A 6 12.39 -6.87 -26.17
C ALA A 6 12.85 -7.47 -24.83
N ASP A 7 13.41 -6.65 -23.93
CA ASP A 7 13.89 -7.09 -22.61
C ASP A 7 12.74 -7.33 -21.61
N GLU A 8 11.57 -6.77 -21.87
CA GLU A 8 10.35 -6.93 -21.06
C GLU A 8 9.42 -8.03 -21.61
N ALA A 9 9.67 -8.51 -22.83
CA ALA A 9 8.90 -9.57 -23.44
C ALA A 9 8.97 -10.87 -22.61
N GLY A 10 7.84 -11.54 -22.47
CA GLY A 10 7.68 -12.69 -21.57
C GLY A 10 7.37 -12.33 -20.12
N GLU A 11 7.47 -11.05 -19.73
CA GLU A 11 7.08 -10.61 -18.39
C GLU A 11 5.54 -10.61 -18.24
N ARG A 12 5.08 -10.82 -17.02
CA ARG A 12 3.66 -10.76 -16.70
C ARG A 12 3.19 -9.32 -16.59
N THR A 13 1.96 -9.07 -17.03
CA THR A 13 1.29 -7.78 -16.91
C THR A 13 1.38 -7.18 -15.49
N ASP A 14 1.13 -7.97 -14.45
CA ASP A 14 1.18 -7.46 -13.06
C ASP A 14 2.59 -7.11 -12.57
N VAL A 15 3.62 -7.77 -13.10
CA VAL A 15 5.01 -7.47 -12.76
C VAL A 15 5.44 -6.19 -13.46
N LEU A 16 5.22 -6.09 -14.78
CA LEU A 16 5.58 -4.90 -15.53
C LEU A 16 4.86 -3.65 -14.98
N VAL A 17 3.55 -3.75 -14.73
CA VAL A 17 2.78 -2.64 -14.17
C VAL A 17 3.29 -2.23 -12.78
N ALA A 18 3.65 -3.19 -11.92
CA ALA A 18 4.22 -2.88 -10.60
C ALA A 18 5.56 -2.14 -10.71
N VAL A 19 6.43 -2.54 -11.64
CA VAL A 19 7.73 -1.88 -11.89
C VAL A 19 7.51 -0.46 -12.40
N LEU A 20 6.66 -0.28 -13.41
CA LEU A 20 6.41 1.02 -14.04
C LEU A 20 5.73 2.03 -13.10
N SER A 21 4.88 1.56 -12.20
CA SER A 21 4.11 2.41 -11.28
C SER A 21 4.73 2.58 -9.89
N GLY A 22 5.68 1.72 -9.51
CA GLY A 22 6.16 1.62 -8.13
C GLY A 22 5.17 0.99 -7.15
N ALA A 23 4.02 0.49 -7.63
CA ALA A 23 3.05 -0.21 -6.80
C ALA A 23 3.55 -1.59 -6.36
N SER A 24 2.93 -2.17 -5.33
CA SER A 24 3.18 -3.58 -5.03
C SER A 24 2.62 -4.47 -6.14
N ARG A 25 3.23 -5.65 -6.34
CA ARG A 25 2.70 -6.67 -7.26
C ARG A 25 1.25 -7.05 -6.98
N SER A 26 0.87 -7.10 -5.70
CA SER A 26 -0.51 -7.40 -5.30
C SER A 26 -1.49 -6.30 -5.71
N GLN A 27 -1.09 -5.03 -5.65
CA GLN A 27 -1.91 -3.91 -6.10
C GLN A 27 -2.08 -3.93 -7.61
N ALA A 28 -0.98 -4.09 -8.37
CA ALA A 28 -1.04 -4.20 -9.82
C ALA A 28 -1.92 -5.37 -10.29
N ALA A 29 -1.79 -6.55 -9.65
CA ALA A 29 -2.62 -7.70 -9.93
C ALA A 29 -4.11 -7.47 -9.61
N GLN A 30 -4.40 -6.74 -8.52
CA GLN A 30 -5.77 -6.38 -8.15
C GLN A 30 -6.39 -5.40 -9.17
N SER A 31 -5.64 -4.40 -9.61
CA SER A 31 -6.09 -3.47 -10.66
C SER A 31 -6.37 -4.18 -11.98
N ALA A 32 -5.51 -5.11 -12.39
CA ALA A 32 -5.78 -5.94 -13.56
C ALA A 32 -7.06 -6.79 -13.38
N LYS A 33 -7.32 -7.30 -12.17
CA LYS A 33 -8.56 -8.03 -11.85
C LYS A 33 -9.80 -7.13 -11.87
N HIS A 34 -9.67 -5.85 -11.53
CA HIS A 34 -10.76 -4.87 -11.58
C HIS A 34 -11.01 -4.31 -12.97
N GLY A 35 -10.14 -4.59 -13.95
CA GLY A 35 -10.26 -4.10 -15.32
C GLY A 35 -9.60 -2.74 -15.55
N ASP A 36 -8.71 -2.32 -14.64
CA ASP A 36 -8.00 -1.03 -14.72
C ASP A 36 -6.66 -1.14 -15.48
N VAL A 37 -6.38 -2.30 -16.08
CA VAL A 37 -5.17 -2.58 -16.86
C VAL A 37 -5.57 -3.19 -18.20
N PHE A 38 -5.04 -2.63 -19.28
CA PHE A 38 -5.33 -3.00 -20.66
C PHE A 38 -4.04 -3.34 -21.38
N VAL A 39 -4.12 -4.35 -22.25
CA VAL A 39 -3.07 -4.69 -23.22
C VAL A 39 -3.72 -4.61 -24.60
N ASN A 40 -3.16 -3.77 -25.47
CA ASN A 40 -3.69 -3.50 -26.81
C ASN A 40 -5.18 -3.09 -26.80
N GLY A 41 -5.58 -2.27 -25.82
CA GLY A 41 -6.94 -1.78 -25.64
C GLY A 41 -7.94 -2.79 -25.05
N VAL A 42 -7.50 -3.99 -24.66
CA VAL A 42 -8.36 -5.04 -24.06
C VAL A 42 -7.99 -5.24 -22.59
N PRO A 43 -8.97 -5.35 -21.67
CA PRO A 43 -8.69 -5.66 -20.27
C PRO A 43 -7.83 -6.93 -20.11
N ALA A 44 -6.71 -6.80 -19.43
CA ALA A 44 -5.71 -7.85 -19.30
C ALA A 44 -5.78 -8.54 -17.94
N LYS A 45 -5.51 -9.85 -17.94
CA LYS A 45 -5.32 -10.60 -16.68
C LYS A 45 -3.95 -10.27 -16.11
N ALA A 46 -3.85 -10.22 -14.78
CA ALA A 46 -2.59 -10.04 -14.06
C ALA A 46 -1.45 -10.97 -14.54
N SER A 47 -1.77 -12.23 -14.84
CA SER A 47 -0.80 -13.26 -15.23
C SER A 47 -0.56 -13.36 -16.75
N LEU A 48 -1.09 -12.45 -17.56
CA LEU A 48 -0.86 -12.46 -19.01
C LEU A 48 0.62 -12.20 -19.28
N SER A 49 1.25 -13.09 -20.05
CA SER A 49 2.60 -12.88 -20.59
C SER A 49 2.51 -11.87 -21.74
N LEU A 50 3.41 -10.90 -21.75
CA LEU A 50 3.45 -9.82 -22.74
C LEU A 50 4.41 -10.16 -23.89
N ASP A 51 4.08 -9.70 -25.09
CA ASP A 51 4.96 -9.80 -26.26
C ASP A 51 5.63 -8.44 -26.54
N GLU A 52 6.80 -8.46 -27.18
CA GLU A 52 7.45 -7.23 -27.65
C GLU A 52 6.51 -6.44 -28.56
N GLY A 53 6.38 -5.13 -28.30
CA GLY A 53 5.51 -4.23 -29.05
C GLY A 53 4.08 -4.14 -28.50
N ASP A 54 3.69 -4.96 -27.52
CA ASP A 54 2.41 -4.81 -26.83
C ASP A 54 2.30 -3.42 -26.19
N ILE A 55 1.11 -2.83 -26.27
CA ILE A 55 0.80 -1.54 -25.64
C ILE A 55 0.07 -1.80 -24.32
N VAL A 56 0.72 -1.46 -23.22
CA VAL A 56 0.19 -1.60 -21.87
C VAL A 56 -0.32 -0.25 -21.37
N GLU A 57 -1.58 -0.20 -20.99
CA GLU A 57 -2.24 0.97 -20.42
C GLU A 57 -2.83 0.62 -19.05
N PHE A 58 -2.64 1.48 -18.06
CA PHE A 58 -3.15 1.23 -16.72
C PHE A 58 -3.43 2.53 -15.98
N GLU A 59 -4.40 2.47 -15.08
CA GLU A 59 -4.68 3.54 -14.11
C GLU A 59 -4.75 2.91 -12.71
N LEU A 60 -3.70 3.10 -11.92
CA LEU A 60 -3.68 2.60 -10.54
C LEU A 60 -4.22 3.67 -9.61
N ALA A 61 -5.26 3.33 -8.84
CA ALA A 61 -5.66 4.17 -7.73
C ALA A 61 -4.49 4.29 -6.73
N PRO A 62 -4.11 5.52 -6.33
CA PRO A 62 -3.09 5.69 -5.30
C PRO A 62 -3.57 5.03 -4.01
N ARG A 63 -2.67 4.29 -3.36
CA ARG A 63 -2.99 3.69 -2.07
C ARG A 63 -3.23 4.83 -1.08
N ALA A 64 -4.37 4.84 -0.41
CA ALA A 64 -4.58 5.76 0.69
C ALA A 64 -3.44 5.58 1.69
N ALA A 65 -2.70 6.66 1.96
CA ALA A 65 -1.66 6.64 2.96
C ALA A 65 -2.32 6.30 4.31
N LEU A 66 -1.76 5.31 5.02
CA LEU A 66 -2.15 5.03 6.40
C LEU A 66 -1.51 6.11 7.28
N VAL A 67 -2.14 7.28 7.31
CA VAL A 67 -1.72 8.39 8.17
C VAL A 67 -2.41 8.25 9.51
N ALA A 68 -1.63 8.06 10.56
CA ALA A 68 -2.14 8.14 11.92
C ALA A 68 -2.50 9.59 12.24
N VAL A 69 -3.69 9.82 12.79
CA VAL A 69 -4.10 11.11 13.32
C VAL A 69 -4.09 11.07 14.86
N PRO A 70 -3.78 12.19 15.55
CA PRO A 70 -3.87 12.24 17.00
C PRO A 70 -5.27 11.88 17.49
N GLU A 71 -5.37 10.96 18.45
CA GLU A 71 -6.62 10.59 19.11
C GLU A 71 -6.44 10.60 20.63
N PRO A 72 -7.30 11.29 21.41
CA PRO A 72 -7.15 11.40 22.86
C PRO A 72 -7.60 10.10 23.56
N LEU A 73 -6.75 9.07 23.48
CA LEU A 73 -6.93 7.77 24.12
C LEU A 73 -6.08 7.68 25.39
N ALA A 74 -6.60 7.06 26.45
CA ALA A 74 -5.88 6.93 27.70
C ALA A 74 -4.62 6.05 27.54
N LEU A 75 -3.48 6.56 28.00
CA LEU A 75 -2.20 5.84 28.05
C LEU A 75 -1.86 5.48 29.49
N SER A 76 -1.46 4.22 29.71
CA SER A 76 -0.86 3.79 30.98
C SER A 76 0.65 4.04 30.91
N VAL A 77 1.08 5.24 31.28
CA VAL A 77 2.49 5.64 31.21
C VAL A 77 3.25 5.08 32.42
N VAL A 78 4.24 4.25 32.16
CA VAL A 78 5.13 3.65 33.18
C VAL A 78 6.32 4.56 33.45
N TYR A 79 6.82 5.22 32.40
CA TYR A 79 7.94 6.13 32.47
C TYR A 79 7.89 7.11 31.29
N GLU A 80 8.29 8.36 31.52
CA GLU A 80 8.39 9.39 30.49
C GLU A 80 9.50 10.38 30.85
N ASP A 81 10.37 10.67 29.89
CA ASP A 81 11.34 11.77 29.92
C ASP A 81 11.37 12.52 28.58
N GLU A 82 12.33 13.42 28.40
CA GLU A 82 12.46 14.25 27.18
C GLU A 82 12.74 13.43 25.91
N ASP A 83 13.24 12.19 26.02
CA ASP A 83 13.68 11.36 24.91
C ASP A 83 12.85 10.07 24.75
N ILE A 84 12.26 9.54 25.82
CA ILE A 84 11.68 8.19 25.90
C ILE A 84 10.33 8.20 26.62
N LEU A 85 9.34 7.56 25.98
CA LEU A 85 8.04 7.23 26.57
C LEU A 85 7.89 5.70 26.67
N VAL A 86 7.65 5.19 27.88
CA VAL A 86 7.35 3.78 28.15
C VAL A 86 5.89 3.66 28.59
N VAL A 87 5.13 2.90 27.80
CA VAL A 87 3.68 2.71 27.99
C VAL A 87 3.36 1.24 28.18
N ASP A 88 2.57 0.94 29.21
CA ASP A 88 1.97 -0.37 29.43
C ASP A 88 0.75 -0.51 28.50
N LYS A 89 0.99 -1.02 27.29
CA LYS A 89 -0.04 -1.14 26.26
C LYS A 89 -1.03 -2.26 26.63
N PRO A 90 -2.34 -1.99 26.75
CA PRO A 90 -3.30 -3.03 27.07
C PRO A 90 -3.35 -4.13 25.99
N ALA A 91 -3.74 -5.33 26.41
CA ALA A 91 -4.01 -6.44 25.49
C ALA A 91 -5.15 -6.08 24.53
N GLY A 92 -5.03 -6.47 23.26
CA GLY A 92 -6.02 -6.16 22.23
C GLY A 92 -5.88 -4.79 21.56
N MET A 93 -5.10 -3.86 22.11
CA MET A 93 -4.78 -2.60 21.42
C MET A 93 -3.74 -2.83 20.32
N VAL A 94 -4.06 -2.36 19.12
CA VAL A 94 -3.16 -2.35 17.94
C VAL A 94 -2.09 -1.28 18.13
N THR A 95 -0.84 -1.59 17.80
CA THR A 95 0.28 -0.64 18.00
C THR A 95 0.29 0.46 16.93
N HIS A 96 0.30 0.10 15.65
CA HIS A 96 0.39 1.03 14.52
C HIS A 96 -0.78 0.78 13.55
N PRO A 97 -1.33 1.82 12.88
CA PRO A 97 -2.37 1.65 11.88
C PRO A 97 -2.04 0.58 10.85
N ALA A 98 -3.00 -0.30 10.58
CA ALA A 98 -2.88 -1.42 9.66
C ALA A 98 -4.21 -1.69 8.95
N HIS A 99 -4.19 -2.61 8.00
CA HIS A 99 -5.41 -3.02 7.30
C HIS A 99 -6.35 -3.68 8.32
N GLY A 100 -7.54 -3.10 8.52
CA GLY A 100 -8.53 -3.55 9.51
C GLY A 100 -8.52 -2.78 10.85
N ALA A 101 -7.50 -1.96 11.11
CA ALA A 101 -7.44 -1.08 12.29
C ALA A 101 -6.63 0.18 11.95
N THR A 102 -7.31 1.20 11.41
CA THR A 102 -6.68 2.43 10.91
C THR A 102 -6.65 3.57 11.94
N SER A 103 -7.42 3.44 13.02
CA SER A 103 -7.59 4.38 14.14
C SER A 103 -7.60 3.60 15.47
N GLY A 104 -7.64 4.30 16.61
CA GLY A 104 -7.71 3.64 17.92
C GLY A 104 -6.42 2.90 18.32
N THR A 105 -5.29 3.18 17.64
CA THR A 105 -4.01 2.49 17.87
C THR A 105 -3.14 3.22 18.90
N LEU A 106 -2.10 2.55 19.40
CA LEU A 106 -1.15 3.18 20.31
C LEU A 106 -0.47 4.40 19.68
N VAL A 107 -0.13 4.36 18.39
CA VAL A 107 0.42 5.52 17.68
C VAL A 107 -0.56 6.70 17.66
N ASN A 108 -1.87 6.45 17.46
CA ASN A 108 -2.86 7.53 17.52
C ASN A 108 -2.89 8.21 18.91
N ALA A 109 -2.82 7.40 19.96
CA ALA A 109 -2.78 7.87 21.35
C ALA A 109 -1.49 8.67 21.65
N VAL A 110 -0.34 8.13 21.28
CA VAL A 110 0.97 8.78 21.49
C VAL A 110 1.03 10.13 20.77
N LEU A 111 0.56 10.20 19.52
CA LEU A 111 0.49 11.46 18.75
C LEU A 111 -0.37 12.54 19.41
N ALA A 112 -1.34 12.18 20.26
CA ALA A 112 -2.14 13.13 21.02
C ALA A 112 -1.53 13.52 22.38
N HIS A 113 -0.58 12.74 22.88
CA HIS A 113 0.07 12.92 24.19
C HIS A 113 1.35 13.74 24.09
N VAL A 114 2.19 13.46 23.08
CA VAL A 114 3.49 14.14 22.91
C VAL A 114 3.33 15.47 22.17
N HIS A 115 4.10 16.48 22.57
CA HIS A 115 4.05 17.86 22.05
C HIS A 115 5.43 18.38 21.69
#